data_AF-A0A0R2ADW4-F1
#
_entry.id   AF-A0A0R2ADW4-F1
#
_cell.length_a   1.000
_cell.length_b   1.000
_cell.length_c   1.000
_cell.angle_alpha   90.00
_cell.angle_beta   90.00
_cell.angle_gamma   90.00
#
_symmetry.space_group_name_H-M   'P 1'
#
loop_
_entity.id
_entity.type
_entity.pdbx_description
1 polymer ?
#
loop_
_entity_poly.entity_id
_entity_poly.type
_entity_poly.pdbx_seq_one_letter_code
_entity_poly.pdbx_strand_id
1 'polypeptide(L)'
;MFPQRLRALRVGRKLSQKQLAEALNQTLSEGERPNTAGQIGKWELGKTKPSYLEVKKLAAFFQVSLDYLLAQGYESIELDDLFVSTADLKLAGHILSSEERTEVYQLIKGYLNGRHPQKKTQVDRADEELSLDL
;
A
#
# COMPACT_ATOMS: atom_id res chain seq x y z
N MET A 1 5.72 -6.98 7.20
CA MET A 1 4.72 -6.02 7.71
C MET A 1 3.45 -6.70 8.19
N PHE A 2 2.77 -7.50 7.35
CA PHE A 2 1.56 -8.22 7.77
C PHE A 2 1.71 -9.04 9.08
N PRO A 3 2.72 -9.92 9.25
CA PRO A 3 2.85 -10.73 10.46
C PRO A 3 2.99 -9.88 11.74
N GLN A 4 3.75 -8.80 11.65
CA GLN A 4 3.97 -7.86 12.76
C GLN A 4 2.68 -7.11 13.12
N ARG A 5 1.93 -6.62 12.12
CA ARG A 5 0.67 -5.90 12.33
C ARG A 5 -0.42 -6.78 12.92
N LEU A 6 -0.56 -8.01 12.42
CA LEU A 6 -1.51 -8.97 12.98
C LEU A 6 -1.22 -9.23 14.46
N ARG A 7 0.05 -9.48 14.80
CA ARG A 7 0.48 -9.68 16.19
C ARG A 7 0.22 -8.44 17.04
N ALA A 8 0.52 -7.25 16.54
CA ALA A 8 0.31 -5.99 17.24
C ALA A 8 -1.17 -5.75 17.55
N LEU A 9 -2.07 -5.96 16.58
CA LEU A 9 -3.52 -5.86 16.76
C LEU A 9 -4.03 -6.86 17.81
N ARG A 10 -3.57 -8.12 17.75
CA ARG A 10 -3.95 -9.15 18.71
C ARG A 10 -3.52 -8.79 20.13
N VAL A 11 -2.25 -8.41 20.30
CA VAL A 11 -1.69 -8.02 21.60
C VAL A 11 -2.34 -6.74 22.13
N GLY A 12 -2.63 -5.77 21.26
CA GLY A 12 -3.33 -4.54 21.62
C GLY A 12 -4.73 -4.79 22.19
N ARG A 13 -5.42 -5.83 21.70
CA ARG A 13 -6.70 -6.30 22.26
C ARG A 13 -6.54 -7.30 23.42
N LYS A 14 -5.32 -7.55 23.89
CA LYS A 14 -5.00 -8.51 24.98
C LYS A 14 -5.49 -9.94 24.71
N LEU A 15 -5.51 -10.35 23.45
CA LEU A 15 -5.97 -11.68 23.05
C LEU A 15 -4.79 -12.66 22.95
N SER A 16 -4.99 -13.90 23.41
CA SER A 16 -4.12 -15.03 23.03
C SER A 16 -4.40 -15.46 21.58
N GLN A 17 -3.48 -16.22 20.98
CA GLN A 17 -3.69 -16.80 19.64
C GLN A 17 -4.92 -17.72 19.61
N LYS A 18 -5.17 -18.45 20.70
CA LYS A 18 -6.36 -19.30 20.87
C LYS A 18 -7.63 -18.47 20.90
N GLN A 19 -7.68 -17.42 21.72
CA GLN A 19 -8.85 -16.53 21.81
C GLN A 19 -9.13 -15.81 20.49
N LEU A 20 -8.09 -15.40 19.75
CA LEU A 20 -8.29 -14.82 18.42
C LEU A 20 -8.88 -15.84 17.45
N ALA A 21 -8.37 -17.07 17.43
CA ALA A 21 -8.91 -18.14 16.59
C ALA A 21 -10.38 -18.42 16.93
N GLU A 22 -10.71 -18.55 18.21
CA GLU A 22 -12.08 -18.75 18.70
C GLU A 22 -13.00 -17.59 18.28
N ALA A 23 -12.55 -16.35 18.43
CA ALA A 23 -13.34 -15.18 18.04
C ALA A 23 -13.58 -15.11 16.52
N LEU A 24 -12.57 -15.44 15.70
CA LEU A 24 -12.74 -15.52 14.24
C LEU A 24 -13.66 -16.67 13.82
N ASN A 25 -13.77 -17.71 14.65
CA ASN A 25 -14.63 -18.86 14.35
C ASN A 25 -16.11 -18.59 14.65
N GLN A 26 -16.44 -17.52 15.40
CA GLN A 26 -17.84 -17.14 15.67
C GLN A 26 -18.56 -16.62 14.43
N THR A 27 -17.82 -16.22 13.38
CA THR A 27 -18.36 -15.69 12.13
C THR A 27 -18.14 -16.64 10.94
N LEU A 28 -17.95 -17.94 11.21
CA LEU A 28 -17.83 -18.95 10.17
C LEU A 28 -19.12 -19.08 9.38
N SER A 29 -19.01 -19.06 8.06
CA SER A 29 -20.07 -19.43 7.12
C SER A 29 -20.09 -20.94 6.90
N GLU A 30 -21.20 -21.47 6.39
CA GLU A 30 -21.31 -22.90 6.08
C GLU A 30 -20.19 -23.37 5.13
N GLY A 31 -19.54 -24.48 5.49
CA GLY A 31 -18.44 -25.07 4.72
C GLY A 31 -17.05 -24.49 5.01
N GLU A 32 -16.93 -23.43 5.81
CA GLU A 32 -15.63 -22.89 6.19
C GLU A 32 -14.96 -23.70 7.29
N ARG A 33 -13.64 -23.92 7.15
CA ARG A 33 -12.86 -24.61 8.18
C ARG A 33 -12.54 -23.66 9.33
N PRO A 34 -12.62 -24.12 10.59
CA PRO A 34 -12.29 -23.31 11.75
C PRO A 34 -10.80 -22.99 11.78
N ASN A 35 -10.48 -21.75 12.16
CA ASN A 35 -9.13 -21.31 12.44
C ASN A 35 -8.61 -21.97 13.72
N THR A 36 -7.31 -22.24 13.77
CA THR A 36 -6.65 -22.79 14.96
C THR A 36 -5.62 -21.80 15.52
N ALA A 37 -5.32 -21.91 16.82
CA ALA A 37 -4.27 -21.10 17.45
C ALA A 37 -2.91 -21.23 16.73
N GLY A 38 -2.57 -22.45 16.29
CA GLY A 38 -1.33 -22.72 15.55
C GLY A 38 -1.30 -22.05 14.18
N GLN A 39 -2.45 -21.93 13.51
CA GLN A 39 -2.58 -21.21 12.24
C GLN A 39 -2.35 -19.71 12.42
N ILE A 40 -2.96 -19.10 13.45
CA ILE A 40 -2.68 -17.70 13.82
C ILE A 40 -1.18 -17.51 14.09
N GLY A 41 -0.57 -18.42 14.86
CA GLY A 41 0.88 -18.35 15.16
C GLY A 41 1.76 -18.45 13.91
N LYS A 42 1.41 -19.31 12.95
CA LYS A 42 2.14 -19.38 11.67
C LYS A 42 2.01 -18.10 10.86
N TRP A 43 0.85 -17.43 10.88
CA TRP A 43 0.65 -16.13 10.22
C TRP A 43 1.47 -15.01 10.87
N GLU A 44 1.48 -14.94 12.21
CA GLU A 44 2.25 -13.94 12.97
C GLU A 44 3.77 -14.11 12.85
N LEU A 45 4.23 -15.33 12.56
CA LEU A 45 5.62 -15.63 12.25
C LEU A 45 5.95 -15.51 10.75
N GLY A 46 4.94 -15.28 9.89
CA GLY A 46 5.12 -15.24 8.44
C GLY A 46 5.45 -16.58 7.79
N LYS A 47 5.26 -17.71 8.50
CA LYS A 47 5.54 -19.07 8.00
C LYS A 47 4.54 -19.53 6.95
N THR A 48 3.30 -19.07 7.07
CA THR A 48 2.24 -19.31 6.08
C THR A 48 1.51 -18.01 5.81
N LYS A 49 0.95 -17.89 4.60
CA LYS A 49 0.12 -16.74 4.22
C LYS A 49 -1.36 -17.10 4.45
N PRO A 50 -2.15 -16.25 5.10
CA PRO A 50 -3.61 -16.40 5.10
C PRO A 50 -4.16 -16.21 3.69
N SER A 51 -5.29 -16.85 3.42
CA SER A 51 -6.13 -16.60 2.26
C SER A 51 -6.77 -15.20 2.33
N TYR A 52 -7.25 -14.71 1.20
CA TYR A 52 -7.96 -13.44 1.12
C TYR A 52 -9.17 -13.37 2.07
N LEU A 53 -9.95 -14.46 2.17
CA LEU A 53 -11.10 -14.53 3.07
C LEU A 53 -10.69 -14.36 4.54
N GLU A 54 -9.58 -14.98 4.95
CA GLU A 54 -9.05 -14.85 6.31
C GLU A 54 -8.55 -13.43 6.58
N VAL A 55 -7.87 -12.79 5.62
CA VAL A 55 -7.46 -11.38 5.74
C VAL A 55 -8.67 -10.47 5.88
N LYS A 56 -9.74 -10.69 5.09
CA LYS A 56 -10.99 -9.92 5.18
C LYS A 56 -11.65 -10.08 6.55
N LYS A 57 -11.69 -11.31 7.09
CA LYS A 57 -12.21 -11.57 8.45
C LYS A 57 -11.38 -10.86 9.52
N LEU A 58 -10.06 -10.92 9.41
CA LEU A 58 -9.15 -10.21 10.33
C LEU A 58 -9.39 -8.70 10.28
N ALA A 59 -9.49 -8.12 9.08
CA ALA A 59 -9.77 -6.71 8.89
C ALA A 59 -11.08 -6.29 9.54
N ALA A 60 -12.16 -7.05 9.28
CA ALA A 60 -13.47 -6.82 9.87
C ALA A 60 -13.45 -6.96 11.41
N PHE A 61 -12.82 -8.02 11.93
CA PHE A 61 -12.74 -8.28 13.37
C PHE A 61 -12.00 -7.15 14.09
N PHE A 62 -10.86 -6.69 13.55
CA PHE A 62 -10.07 -5.61 14.13
C PHE A 62 -10.56 -4.22 13.77
N GLN A 63 -11.57 -4.09 12.90
CA GLN A 63 -12.09 -2.83 12.37
C GLN A 63 -10.99 -1.95 11.75
N VAL A 64 -10.17 -2.57 10.91
CA VAL A 64 -9.11 -1.91 10.13
C VAL A 64 -9.34 -2.13 8.64
N SER A 65 -8.78 -1.28 7.79
CA SER A 65 -8.84 -1.52 6.34
C SER A 65 -8.00 -2.75 5.95
N LEU A 66 -8.36 -3.40 4.83
CA LEU A 66 -7.52 -4.46 4.26
C LEU A 66 -6.12 -3.93 3.95
N ASP A 67 -6.03 -2.72 3.42
CA ASP A 67 -4.77 -2.05 3.13
C ASP A 67 -3.94 -1.84 4.39
N TYR A 68 -4.54 -1.55 5.55
CA TYR A 68 -3.75 -1.49 6.78
C TYR A 68 -3.08 -2.82 7.11
N LEU A 69 -3.77 -3.95 6.93
CA LEU A 69 -3.17 -5.27 7.16
C LEU A 69 -2.14 -5.63 6.09
N LEU A 70 -2.48 -5.38 4.83
CA LEU A 70 -1.75 -5.85 3.67
C LEU A 70 -0.64 -4.92 3.20
N ALA A 71 -0.72 -3.62 3.49
CA ALA A 71 0.19 -2.63 2.95
C ALA A 71 1.62 -3.06 3.23
N GLN A 72 2.30 -3.52 2.19
CA GLN A 72 3.71 -3.25 2.05
C GLN A 72 3.82 -1.73 2.17
N GLY A 73 4.65 -1.23 3.09
CA GLY A 73 4.97 0.19 3.05
C GLY A 73 5.41 0.46 1.62
N TYR A 74 4.81 1.43 0.94
CA TYR A 74 5.24 1.81 -0.39
C TYR A 74 6.75 2.08 -0.28
N GLU A 75 7.59 1.17 -0.76
CA GLU A 75 9.05 1.26 -0.59
C GLU A 75 9.56 2.49 -1.36
N SER A 76 8.91 2.78 -2.48
CA SER A 76 8.92 4.05 -3.21
C SER A 76 7.68 4.10 -4.10
N ILE A 77 7.20 5.30 -4.42
CA ILE A 77 6.24 5.54 -5.50
C ILE A 77 6.97 6.44 -6.47
N GLU A 78 7.07 6.03 -7.73
CA GLU A 78 7.57 6.90 -8.78
C GLU A 78 6.56 8.03 -8.99
N LEU A 79 7.04 9.28 -8.94
CA LEU A 79 6.17 10.44 -9.12
C LEU A 79 5.50 10.42 -10.49
N ASP A 80 6.18 9.90 -11.51
CA ASP A 80 5.64 9.75 -12.86
C ASP A 80 4.34 8.93 -12.84
N ASP A 81 4.35 7.78 -12.16
CA ASP A 81 3.18 6.91 -12.04
C ASP A 81 2.05 7.58 -11.24
N LEU A 82 2.39 8.34 -10.20
CA LEU A 82 1.41 9.06 -9.39
C LEU A 82 0.66 10.12 -10.21
N PHE A 83 1.39 10.90 -11.01
CA PHE A 83 0.83 12.01 -11.78
C PHE A 83 0.03 11.54 -13.01
N VAL A 84 0.35 10.36 -13.57
CA VAL A 84 -0.43 9.72 -14.64
C VAL A 84 -1.64 8.92 -14.12
N SER A 85 -1.69 8.63 -12.81
CA SER A 85 -2.77 7.82 -12.23
C SER A 85 -4.16 8.46 -12.36
N THR A 86 -5.19 7.61 -12.34
CA THR A 86 -6.61 8.00 -12.33
C THR A 86 -7.10 8.51 -10.97
N ALA A 87 -6.23 8.55 -9.95
CA ALA A 87 -6.61 9.01 -8.62
C ALA A 87 -6.83 10.53 -8.58
N ASP A 88 -7.71 10.99 -7.70
CA ASP A 88 -7.86 12.42 -7.40
C ASP A 88 -6.66 12.91 -6.59
N LEU A 89 -5.75 13.64 -7.24
CA LEU A 89 -4.61 14.27 -6.58
C LEU A 89 -5.04 15.60 -5.98
N LYS A 90 -4.89 15.75 -4.66
CA LYS A 90 -5.23 16.99 -3.96
C LYS A 90 -3.98 17.67 -3.41
N LEU A 91 -3.86 18.98 -3.62
CA LEU A 91 -2.84 19.82 -3.02
C LEU A 91 -3.50 21.03 -2.36
N ALA A 92 -3.19 21.28 -1.09
CA ALA A 92 -3.80 22.36 -0.30
C ALA A 92 -5.36 22.36 -0.31
N GLY A 93 -5.97 21.18 -0.44
CA GLY A 93 -7.43 21.02 -0.50
C GLY A 93 -8.06 21.17 -1.89
N HIS A 94 -7.29 21.57 -2.91
CA HIS A 94 -7.74 21.66 -4.30
C HIS A 94 -7.46 20.36 -5.06
N ILE A 95 -8.42 19.86 -5.86
CA ILE A 95 -8.21 18.71 -6.74
C ILE A 95 -7.53 19.21 -8.02
N LEU A 96 -6.35 18.68 -8.32
CA LEU A 96 -5.58 19.07 -9.49
C LEU A 96 -6.18 18.48 -10.77
N SER A 97 -6.47 19.36 -11.73
CA SER A 97 -6.76 19.02 -13.12
C SER A 97 -5.53 18.40 -13.81
N SER A 98 -5.73 17.81 -14.99
CA SER A 98 -4.63 17.21 -15.76
C SER A 98 -3.55 18.23 -16.13
N GLU A 99 -3.93 19.46 -16.47
CA GLU A 99 -2.99 20.53 -16.81
C GLU A 99 -2.17 20.96 -15.58
N GLU A 100 -2.84 21.23 -14.45
CA GLU A 100 -2.16 21.60 -13.19
C GLU A 100 -1.23 20.49 -12.69
N ARG A 101 -1.59 19.23 -12.89
CA ARG A 101 -0.71 18.09 -12.60
C ARG A 101 0.59 18.18 -13.39
N THR A 102 0.51 18.46 -14.69
CA THR A 102 1.70 18.62 -15.54
C THR A 102 2.57 19.78 -15.07
N GLU A 103 1.98 20.94 -14.79
CA GLU A 103 2.73 22.11 -14.32
C GLU A 103 3.46 21.86 -13.00
N VAL A 104 2.75 21.29 -12.01
CA VAL A 104 3.31 20.96 -10.70
C VAL A 104 4.43 19.92 -10.84
N TYR A 105 4.24 18.91 -11.69
CA TYR A 105 5.25 17.89 -11.96
C TYR A 105 6.53 18.51 -12.55
N GLN A 106 6.42 19.39 -13.54
CA GLN A 106 7.58 20.07 -14.14
C GLN A 106 8.32 20.94 -13.14
N LEU A 107 7.61 21.64 -12.25
CA LEU A 107 8.23 22.42 -11.18
C LEU A 107 9.05 21.55 -10.23
N ILE A 108 8.49 20.42 -9.79
CA ILE A 108 9.18 19.46 -8.90
C ILE A 108 10.39 18.85 -9.62
N LYS A 109 10.23 18.42 -10.88
CA LYS A 109 11.30 17.84 -11.70
C LYS A 109 12.45 18.83 -11.90
N GLY A 110 12.12 20.08 -12.26
CA GLY A 110 13.11 21.16 -12.43
C GLY A 110 13.87 21.47 -11.14
N TYR A 111 13.16 21.55 -10.01
CA TYR A 111 13.79 21.74 -8.70
C TYR A 111 14.78 20.61 -8.36
N LEU A 112 14.37 19.35 -8.56
CA LEU A 112 15.21 18.19 -8.29
C LEU A 112 16.44 18.16 -9.21
N ASN A 113 16.28 18.44 -10.50
CA ASN A 113 17.39 18.51 -11.44
C ASN A 113 18.41 19.60 -11.07
N GLY A 114 17.95 20.75 -10.58
CA GLY A 114 18.84 21.82 -10.10
C GLY A 114 19.62 21.44 -8.84
N ARG A 115 19.02 20.64 -7.95
CA ARG A 115 19.62 20.23 -6.66
C ARG A 115 20.48 18.96 -6.77
N HIS A 116 20.10 18.06 -7.66
CA HIS A 116 20.75 16.78 -7.92
C HIS A 116 20.92 16.61 -9.43
N PRO A 117 21.89 17.29 -10.06
CA PRO A 117 22.09 17.21 -11.50
C PRO A 117 22.42 15.77 -11.89
N GLN A 118 21.45 15.09 -12.49
CA GLN A 118 21.63 13.76 -13.05
C GLN A 118 22.49 13.87 -14.32
N LYS A 119 23.42 12.93 -14.53
CA LYS A 119 24.09 12.81 -15.82
C LYS A 119 23.03 12.41 -16.85
N LYS A 120 22.70 13.31 -17.79
CA LYS A 120 21.74 13.06 -18.88
C LYS A 120 21.99 11.68 -19.50
N THR A 121 20.99 10.81 -19.43
CA THR A 121 20.98 9.52 -20.10
C THR A 121 20.63 9.71 -21.57
N GLN A 122 21.00 8.75 -22.42
CA GLN A 122 20.87 8.87 -23.88
C GLN A 122 19.42 9.03 -24.36
N VAL A 123 18.44 8.61 -23.56
CA VAL A 123 16.99 8.73 -23.82
C VAL A 123 16.51 10.17 -23.69
N ASP A 124 16.99 10.91 -22.68
CA ASP A 124 16.58 12.31 -22.43
C ASP A 124 17.01 13.28 -23.54
N ARG A 125 17.99 12.89 -24.38
CA ARG A 125 18.45 13.70 -25.52
C ARG A 125 17.53 13.61 -26.73
N ALA A 126 16.84 12.48 -26.92
CA ALA A 126 15.98 12.27 -28.09
C ALA A 126 14.66 13.06 -27.99
N ASP A 127 14.10 13.16 -26.78
CA ASP A 127 12.85 13.89 -26.54
C ASP A 127 13.04 15.42 -26.60
N GLU A 128 14.21 15.93 -26.23
CA GLU A 128 14.55 17.36 -26.40
C GLU A 128 14.72 17.73 -27.89
N GLU A 129 15.36 16.88 -28.71
CA GLU A 129 15.50 17.11 -30.15
C GLU A 129 14.14 17.16 -30.88
N LEU A 130 13.20 16.28 -30.51
CA LEU A 130 11.84 16.27 -31.09
C LEU A 130 11.00 17.51 -30.73
N SER A 131 11.29 18.17 -29.61
CA SER A 131 10.55 19.35 -29.13
C SER A 131 11.06 20.68 -29.71
N LEU A 132 12.24 20.69 -30.34
CA LEU A 132 12.86 21.88 -30.92
C LEU A 132 12.57 22.06 -32.42
N ASP A 133 11.98 21.04 -33.05
CA ASP A 133 11.71 20.98 -34.50
C ASP A 133 10.24 21.28 -34.88
N LEU A 134 9.45 21.91 -33.99
CA LEU A 134 8.08 22.42 -34.23
C LEU A 134 8.00 23.92 -33.93
#